data_AF-A0A8J5JHN9-F1
#
_entry.id   AF-A0A8J5JHN9-F1
#
_cell.length_a   1.000
_cell.length_b   1.000
_cell.length_c   1.000
_cell.angle_alpha   90.00
_cell.angle_beta   90.00
_cell.angle_gamma   90.00
#
_symmetry.space_group_name_H-M   'P 1'
#
loop_
_entity.id
_entity.type
_entity.pdbx_description
1 polymer ?
#
loop_
_entity_poly.entity_id
_entity_poly.type
_entity_poly.pdbx_seq_one_letter_code
_entity_poly.pdbx_strand_id
1 'polypeptide(L)'
;MNSASLPLVRAPPDALRFGFYSASEDVRPVHEVQRLQTTHRQSNWELKMATVEQVYGKAAAMRLRTEKSVLEQFTRLPGLPSSHAGLDTLTGADEQIEFTDFLNDPNEHPENTFRVHEAMEVKLSIF
;
A
#
# COMPACT_ATOMS: atom_id res chain seq x y z
N MET A 1 -12.19 -1.91 7.12
CA MET A 1 -13.23 -2.74 6.47
C MET A 1 -14.00 -3.47 7.56
N ASN A 2 -15.33 -3.47 7.52
CA ASN A 2 -16.13 -4.23 8.49
C ASN A 2 -15.87 -5.73 8.28
N SER A 3 -15.18 -6.36 9.21
CA SER A 3 -14.80 -7.79 9.18
C SER A 3 -15.98 -8.75 9.41
N ALA A 4 -17.23 -8.26 9.37
CA ALA A 4 -18.41 -9.03 9.72
C ALA A 4 -19.33 -9.35 8.53
N SER A 5 -19.02 -8.85 7.32
CA SER A 5 -19.83 -9.07 6.12
C SER A 5 -19.03 -9.78 5.04
N LEU A 6 -19.63 -10.79 4.40
CA LEU A 6 -19.04 -11.48 3.25
C LEU A 6 -18.66 -10.47 2.14
N PRO A 7 -17.41 -10.52 1.62
CA PRO A 7 -17.01 -9.65 0.54
C PRO A 7 -17.79 -9.98 -0.74
N LEU A 8 -18.26 -8.95 -1.44
CA LEU A 8 -18.88 -9.11 -2.75
C LEU A 8 -17.79 -9.34 -3.80
N VAL A 9 -17.61 -10.58 -4.23
CA VAL A 9 -16.64 -10.96 -5.26
C VAL A 9 -17.13 -10.46 -6.63
N ARG A 10 -16.44 -9.48 -7.21
CA ARG A 10 -16.80 -8.89 -8.52
C ARG A 10 -16.15 -9.59 -9.73
N ALA A 11 -15.07 -10.34 -9.51
CA ALA A 11 -14.32 -11.06 -10.54
C ALA A 11 -13.83 -12.41 -9.98
N PRO A 12 -13.59 -13.42 -10.84
CA PRO A 12 -13.01 -14.69 -10.39
C PRO A 12 -11.69 -14.45 -9.63
N PRO A 13 -11.49 -15.07 -8.46
CA PRO A 13 -10.26 -14.90 -7.69
C PRO A 13 -9.06 -15.49 -8.44
N ASP A 14 -7.94 -14.77 -8.46
CA ASP A 14 -6.68 -15.20 -9.10
C ASP A 14 -5.97 -16.23 -8.22
N ALA A 15 -6.35 -17.49 -8.39
CA ALA A 15 -5.89 -18.60 -7.55
C ALA A 15 -4.42 -18.97 -7.77
N LEU A 16 -3.81 -18.59 -8.90
CA LEU A 16 -2.41 -18.88 -9.18
C LEU A 16 -1.48 -17.94 -8.41
N ARG A 17 -1.89 -16.68 -8.22
CA ARG A 17 -1.09 -15.69 -7.49
C ARG A 17 -1.41 -15.66 -6.00
N PHE A 18 -2.67 -15.77 -5.62
CA PHE A 18 -3.13 -15.61 -4.23
C PHE A 18 -3.50 -16.94 -3.56
N GLY A 19 -3.37 -18.06 -4.26
CA GLY A 19 -3.77 -19.37 -3.76
C GLY A 19 -5.28 -19.59 -3.79
N PHE A 20 -5.73 -20.74 -3.27
CA PHE A 20 -7.14 -21.07 -3.25
C PHE A 20 -7.92 -20.12 -2.33
N TYR A 21 -8.86 -19.40 -2.92
CA TYR A 21 -9.69 -18.40 -2.25
C TYR A 21 -10.96 -19.02 -1.63
N SER A 22 -11.29 -18.63 -0.40
CA SER A 22 -12.59 -18.91 0.21
C SER A 22 -13.15 -17.67 0.90
N ALA A 23 -14.33 -17.21 0.47
CA ALA A 23 -14.99 -16.04 1.03
C ALA A 23 -15.33 -16.19 2.53
N SER A 24 -15.44 -17.44 3.03
CA SER A 24 -15.64 -17.68 4.45
C SER A 24 -14.37 -17.44 5.28
N GLU A 25 -13.19 -17.56 4.66
CA GLU A 25 -11.90 -17.36 5.33
C GLU A 25 -11.67 -15.86 5.61
N ASP A 26 -11.97 -15.00 4.63
CA ASP A 26 -11.84 -13.54 4.75
C ASP A 26 -12.67 -12.93 5.89
N VAL A 27 -13.79 -13.57 6.23
CA VAL A 27 -14.72 -13.11 7.29
C VAL A 27 -14.30 -13.62 8.67
N ARG A 28 -13.33 -14.54 8.77
CA ARG A 28 -12.93 -15.06 10.07
C ARG A 28 -12.31 -13.97 10.94
N PRO A 29 -12.57 -13.98 12.25
CA PRO A 29 -11.93 -13.07 13.16
C PRO A 29 -10.42 -13.33 13.15
N VAL A 30 -9.66 -12.33 12.71
CA VAL A 30 -8.21 -12.32 12.70
C VAL A 30 -7.67 -12.00 14.09
N HIS A 31 -6.51 -12.54 14.43
CA HIS A 31 -5.83 -12.23 15.69
C HIS A 31 -5.61 -10.72 15.86
N GLU A 32 -5.82 -10.19 17.07
CA GLU A 32 -5.78 -8.74 17.31
C GLU A 32 -4.43 -8.12 16.97
N VAL A 33 -3.32 -8.82 17.25
CA VAL A 33 -1.97 -8.35 16.89
C VAL A 33 -1.81 -8.25 15.38
N GLN A 34 -2.33 -9.21 14.62
CA GLN A 34 -2.27 -9.14 13.16
C GLN A 34 -3.12 -7.98 12.63
N ARG A 35 -4.27 -7.71 13.24
CA ARG A 35 -5.09 -6.52 12.91
C ARG A 35 -4.35 -5.22 13.22
N LEU A 36 -3.64 -5.15 14.35
CA LEU A 36 -2.84 -3.99 14.71
C LEU A 36 -1.67 -3.79 13.73
N GLN A 37 -0.96 -4.85 13.39
CA GLN A 37 0.16 -4.80 12.45
C GLN A 37 -0.26 -4.36 11.05
N THR A 38 -1.34 -4.94 10.51
CA THR A 38 -1.86 -4.60 9.17
C THR A 38 -2.32 -3.14 9.05
N THR A 39 -2.85 -2.55 10.12
CA THR A 39 -3.31 -1.15 10.14
C THR A 39 -2.26 -0.16 10.65
N HIS A 40 -1.12 -0.65 11.13
CA HIS A 40 -0.12 0.13 11.86
C HIS A 40 0.38 1.34 11.06
N ARG A 41 0.77 1.14 9.80
CA ARG A 41 1.31 2.20 8.93
C ARG A 41 0.31 3.33 8.69
N GLN A 42 -0.97 3.00 8.43
CA GLN A 42 -2.02 3.99 8.20
C GLN A 42 -2.34 4.76 9.49
N SER A 43 -2.50 4.04 10.60
CA SER A 43 -2.79 4.63 11.91
C SER A 43 -1.65 5.55 12.39
N ASN A 44 -0.40 5.14 12.24
CA ASN A 44 0.76 5.96 12.62
C ASN A 44 0.80 7.29 11.84
N TRP A 45 0.51 7.25 10.54
CA TRP A 45 0.45 8.47 9.73
C TRP A 45 -0.65 9.40 10.23
N GLU A 46 -1.85 8.89 10.50
CA GLU A 46 -2.97 9.68 11.01
C GLU A 46 -2.67 10.29 12.38
N LEU A 47 -2.06 9.51 13.28
CA LEU A 47 -1.59 9.99 14.59
C LEU A 47 -0.55 11.10 14.43
N LYS A 48 0.45 10.94 13.54
CA LYS A 48 1.45 11.97 13.25
C LYS A 48 0.80 13.25 12.72
N MET A 49 -0.18 13.13 11.83
CA MET A 49 -0.92 14.29 11.31
C MET A 49 -1.78 14.98 12.37
N ALA A 50 -2.38 14.22 13.29
CA ALA A 50 -3.11 14.78 14.43
C ALA A 50 -2.18 15.57 15.36
N THR A 51 -0.98 15.05 15.63
CA THR A 51 0.05 15.77 16.39
C THR A 51 0.49 17.04 15.68
N VAL A 52 0.75 16.99 14.36
CA VAL A 52 1.10 18.19 13.58
C VAL A 52 -0.01 19.23 13.61
N GLU A 53 -1.27 18.80 13.52
CA GLU A 53 -2.42 19.70 13.61
C GLU A 53 -2.52 20.39 14.98
N GLN A 54 -2.23 19.68 16.06
CA GLN A 54 -2.22 20.23 17.41
C GLN A 54 -1.05 21.20 17.66
N VAL A 55 0.14 20.89 17.13
CA VAL A 55 1.37 21.67 17.40
C VAL A 55 1.53 22.85 16.44
N TYR A 56 1.35 22.60 15.14
CA TYR A 56 1.63 23.56 14.06
C TYR A 56 0.36 24.10 13.39
N GLY A 57 -0.81 23.57 13.75
CA GLY A 57 -2.10 24.00 13.21
C GLY A 57 -2.55 23.23 11.97
N LYS A 58 -3.83 23.40 11.62
CA LYS A 58 -4.52 22.70 10.53
C LYS A 58 -3.88 22.92 9.16
N ALA A 59 -3.41 24.13 8.89
CA ALA A 59 -2.82 24.47 7.59
C ALA A 59 -1.54 23.65 7.30
N ALA A 60 -0.69 23.46 8.32
CA ALA A 60 0.52 22.64 8.19
C ALA A 60 0.17 21.17 7.92
N ALA A 61 -0.78 20.62 8.67
CA ALA A 61 -1.23 19.24 8.47
C ALA A 61 -1.91 19.03 7.10
N MET A 62 -2.66 20.03 6.60
CA MET A 62 -3.25 19.98 5.26
C MET A 62 -2.17 20.00 4.17
N ARG A 63 -1.14 20.85 4.33
CA ARG A 63 -0.02 20.92 3.40
C ARG A 63 0.71 19.58 3.29
N LEU A 64 1.04 18.93 4.42
CA LEU A 64 1.70 17.61 4.40
C LEU A 64 0.85 16.53 3.73
N ARG A 65 -0.48 16.55 3.93
CA ARG A 65 -1.40 15.64 3.23
C ARG A 65 -1.40 15.90 1.72
N THR A 66 -1.38 17.15 1.29
CA THR A 66 -1.28 17.51 -0.13
C THR A 66 0.05 17.06 -0.71
N GLU A 67 1.17 17.35 -0.04
CA GLU A 67 2.52 16.92 -0.47
C GLU A 67 2.58 15.39 -0.61
N LYS A 68 2.04 14.64 0.37
CA LYS A 68 1.92 13.19 0.29
C LYS A 68 1.13 12.74 -0.95
N SER A 69 -0.06 13.29 -1.15
CA SER A 69 -0.91 12.94 -2.30
C SER A 69 -0.25 13.24 -3.64
N VAL A 70 0.55 14.31 -3.72
CA VAL A 70 1.29 14.66 -4.93
C VAL A 70 2.43 13.66 -5.16
N LEU A 71 3.21 13.34 -4.12
CA LEU A 71 4.32 12.41 -4.21
C LEU A 71 3.88 10.97 -4.53
N GLU A 72 2.71 10.54 -4.04
CA GLU A 72 2.11 9.25 -4.38
C GLU A 72 1.73 9.12 -5.86
N GLN A 73 1.41 10.23 -6.54
CA GLN A 73 1.04 10.19 -7.96
C GLN A 73 2.27 10.08 -8.88
N PHE A 74 3.41 10.61 -8.46
CA PHE A 74 4.64 10.60 -9.25
C PHE A 74 5.32 9.24 -9.23
N THR A 75 4.95 8.41 -10.21
CA THR A 75 5.52 7.07 -10.42
C THR A 75 6.12 6.94 -11.81
N ARG A 76 7.09 6.03 -11.97
CA ARG A 76 7.61 5.67 -13.31
C ARG A 76 6.53 4.92 -14.10
N LEU A 77 6.82 4.62 -15.37
CA LEU A 77 5.94 3.80 -16.18
C LEU A 77 5.57 2.49 -15.46
N PRO A 78 4.34 1.98 -15.62
CA PRO A 78 3.93 0.70 -15.03
C PRO A 78 4.91 -0.41 -15.39
N GLY A 79 5.31 -1.20 -14.40
CA GLY A 79 6.31 -2.27 -14.55
C GLY A 79 7.77 -1.83 -14.35
N LEU A 80 8.06 -0.52 -14.29
CA LEU A 80 9.38 -0.05 -13.85
C LEU A 80 9.36 0.27 -12.34
N PRO A 81 10.38 -0.16 -11.58
CA PRO A 81 10.44 0.14 -10.16
C PRO A 81 10.66 1.64 -9.96
N SER A 82 9.96 2.20 -8.98
CA SER A 82 10.11 3.59 -8.57
C SER A 82 10.52 3.65 -7.11
N SER A 83 11.56 4.42 -6.83
CA SER A 83 12.18 4.47 -5.50
C SER A 83 11.44 5.36 -4.50
N HIS A 84 10.41 6.10 -4.92
CA HIS A 84 9.55 6.95 -4.07
C HIS A 84 10.25 7.80 -2.98
N ALA A 85 11.52 8.18 -3.18
CA ALA A 85 12.36 8.76 -2.13
C ALA A 85 11.73 9.96 -1.41
N GLY A 86 11.06 10.86 -2.13
CA GLY A 86 10.36 11.99 -1.50
C GLY A 86 9.18 11.58 -0.61
N LEU A 87 8.42 10.56 -1.02
CA LEU A 87 7.32 10.00 -0.23
C LEU A 87 7.86 9.29 1.02
N ASP A 88 8.96 8.55 0.86
CA ASP A 88 9.60 7.82 1.96
C ASP A 88 10.15 8.80 3.00
N THR A 89 10.84 9.86 2.57
CA THR A 89 11.30 10.94 3.47
C THR A 89 10.14 11.67 4.15
N LEU A 90 9.03 11.94 3.44
CA LEU A 90 7.87 12.59 4.05
C LEU A 90 7.20 11.71 5.12
N THR A 91 7.13 10.41 4.86
CA THR A 91 6.53 9.43 5.78
C THR A 91 7.48 9.02 6.90
N GLY A 92 8.79 9.21 6.72
CA GLY A 92 9.86 8.74 7.61
C GLY A 92 10.13 7.25 7.47
N ALA A 93 9.78 6.66 6.31
CA ALA A 93 10.02 5.25 6.02
C ALA A 93 11.51 4.98 5.74
N ASP A 94 12.24 5.98 5.26
CA ASP A 94 13.69 5.93 5.00
C ASP A 94 14.55 5.81 6.28
N GLU A 95 13.98 6.09 7.45
CA GLU A 95 14.66 5.97 8.75
C GLU A 95 14.57 4.57 9.36
N GLN A 96 13.72 3.68 8.81
CA GLN A 96 13.41 2.37 9.37
C GLN A 96 13.72 1.27 8.36
N ILE A 97 14.14 0.10 8.85
CA ILE A 97 14.36 -1.10 8.02
C ILE A 97 13.22 -2.08 8.30
N GLU A 98 12.44 -2.41 7.28
CA GLU A 98 11.35 -3.38 7.34
C GLU A 98 11.83 -4.77 6.88
N PHE A 99 11.11 -5.82 7.27
CA PHE A 99 11.40 -7.18 6.82
C PHE A 99 11.38 -7.35 5.30
N THR A 100 10.59 -6.53 4.61
CA THR A 100 10.48 -6.52 3.14
C THR A 100 11.76 -6.11 2.46
N ASP A 101 12.60 -5.32 3.14
CA ASP A 101 13.79 -4.73 2.54
C ASP A 101 14.91 -5.77 2.32
N PHE A 102 14.84 -6.92 3.00
CA PHE A 102 15.87 -7.97 2.91
C PHE A 102 15.34 -9.41 2.71
N LEU A 103 14.08 -9.73 3.04
CA LEU A 103 13.54 -11.08 2.80
C LEU A 103 12.74 -11.21 1.50
N ASN A 104 12.24 -10.11 0.94
CA ASN A 104 11.37 -10.15 -0.23
C ASN A 104 11.44 -8.84 -1.03
N ASP A 105 12.65 -8.47 -1.51
CA ASP A 105 12.79 -7.30 -2.38
C ASP A 105 11.96 -7.54 -3.65
N PRO A 106 10.94 -6.71 -3.92
CA PRO A 106 10.10 -6.83 -5.11
C PRO A 106 10.90 -6.79 -6.42
N ASN A 107 12.09 -6.19 -6.43
CA ASN A 107 12.95 -6.08 -7.62
C ASN A 107 13.72 -7.38 -7.90
N GLU A 108 13.99 -8.18 -6.88
CA GLU A 108 14.73 -9.45 -6.99
C GLU A 108 13.80 -10.65 -7.20
N HIS A 109 12.49 -10.46 -7.04
CA HIS A 109 11.51 -11.53 -7.18
C HIS A 109 11.43 -12.02 -8.65
N PRO A 110 11.73 -13.31 -8.93
CA PRO A 110 11.83 -13.82 -10.30
C PRO A 110 10.51 -13.75 -11.08
N GLU A 111 9.38 -13.75 -10.37
CA GLU A 111 8.04 -13.71 -10.96
C GLU A 111 7.54 -12.28 -11.27
N ASN A 112 8.27 -11.24 -10.85
CA ASN A 112 7.82 -9.84 -10.96
C ASN A 112 8.28 -9.13 -12.24
N THR A 113 8.67 -9.92 -13.26
CA THR A 113 9.19 -9.40 -14.54
C THR A 113 8.04 -9.10 -15.50
N PHE A 114 7.43 -7.92 -15.37
CA PHE A 114 6.41 -7.47 -16.32
C PHE A 114 7.03 -6.68 -17.47
N ARG A 115 6.55 -6.92 -18.70
CA ARG A 115 6.86 -6.02 -19.81
C ARG A 115 6.09 -4.71 -19.62
N VAL A 116 6.80 -3.58 -19.74
CA VAL A 116 6.22 -2.24 -19.58
C VAL A 116 4.98 -2.02 -20.47
N HIS A 117 5.00 -2.60 -21.68
CA HIS A 117 3.87 -2.58 -22.61
C HIS A 117 2.61 -3.21 -21.99
N GLU A 118 2.71 -4.44 -21.51
CA GLU A 118 1.59 -5.20 -20.94
C GLU A 118 1.03 -4.50 -19.69
N ALA A 119 1.92 -4.01 -18.82
CA ALA A 119 1.51 -3.25 -17.65
C ALA A 119 0.80 -1.92 -18.00
N MET A 120 1.18 -1.29 -19.12
CA MET A 120 0.53 -0.09 -19.63
C MET A 120 -0.85 -0.39 -20.23
N GLU A 121 -0.99 -1.51 -20.95
CA GLU A 121 -2.28 -1.94 -21.51
C GLU A 121 -3.34 -2.13 -20.41
N VAL A 122 -2.96 -2.82 -19.33
CA VAL A 122 -3.82 -3.02 -18.16
C VAL A 122 -4.17 -1.68 -17.51
N LYS A 123 -3.19 -0.77 -17.34
CA LYS A 123 -3.44 0.56 -16.75
C LYS A 123 -4.39 1.41 -17.59
N LEU A 124 -4.33 1.30 -18.91
CA LEU A 124 -5.20 2.02 -19.83
C LEU A 124 -6.53 1.30 -20.09
N SER A 125 -6.72 0.11 -19.52
CA SER A 125 -7.92 -0.71 -19.70
C SER A 125 -8.22 -1.02 -21.18
N ILE A 126 -7.16 -1.21 -21.97
CA ILE A 126 -7.26 -1.58 -23.39
C ILE A 126 -7.13 -3.09 -23.61
N PHE A 127 -6.94 -3.85 -22.53
CA PHE A 127 -6.96 -5.31 -22.42
C PHE A 127 -7.62 -5.69 -21.10
#